data_AF-A0A822B9H1-F1
#
_entry.id   AF-A0A822B9H1-F1
#
_cell.length_a   1.000
_cell.length_b   1.000
_cell.length_c   1.000
_cell.angle_alpha   90.00
_cell.angle_beta   90.00
_cell.angle_gamma   90.00
#
_symmetry.space_group_name_H-M   'P 1'
#
loop_
_entity.id
_entity.type
_entity.pdbx_description
1 polymer ?
#
loop_
_entity_poly.entity_id
_entity_poly.type
_entity_poly.pdbx_seq_one_letter_code
_entity_poly.pdbx_strand_id
1 'polypeptide(L)'
;FNVFPSNWLLNINSFAIKNYLEFKYVMIHSNDSSQNEDYWYANKECEIESGDKYPCEEIYFKKNTEIPLRLTQVVNRGLKHIRTTTNFTIISIGKPDEKYFDSIPKNWPTVCEDLDLGLSYYPQFTQIGVNQSVEIHISLSAPPHRIDGNDTVRVQWNTTECIDCFTLSPKEFTFNTKNFQEKQILRITRVKDTSQTKIVPIFNGGGFDIISPERFSIHLLH
;
A
#
# COMPACT_ATOMS: atom_id res chain seq x y z
N PHE A 1 -3.10 -3.13 8.85
CA PHE A 1 -3.47 -3.32 7.43
C PHE A 1 -4.36 -2.17 7.04
N ASN A 2 -3.84 -1.24 6.24
CA ASN A 2 -4.66 -0.17 5.64
C ASN A 2 -4.64 -0.42 4.14
N VAL A 3 -5.69 -1.05 3.61
CA VAL A 3 -5.85 -1.25 2.17
C VAL A 3 -6.91 -0.26 1.72
N PHE A 4 -6.49 0.76 0.97
CA PHE A 4 -7.40 1.66 0.29
C PHE A 4 -7.90 1.00 -1.01
N PRO A 5 -9.20 1.06 -1.33
CA PRO A 5 -9.71 0.60 -2.61
C PRO A 5 -9.15 1.42 -3.78
N SER A 6 -8.61 0.74 -4.80
CA SER A 6 -7.92 1.35 -5.95
C SER A 6 -8.81 2.28 -6.80
N ASN A 7 -10.12 2.09 -6.77
CA ASN A 7 -11.09 2.96 -7.46
C ASN A 7 -11.27 4.32 -6.79
N TRP A 8 -10.74 4.53 -5.58
CA TRP A 8 -10.80 5.83 -4.91
C TRP A 8 -9.71 6.80 -5.43
N LEU A 9 -8.71 6.34 -6.19
CA LEU A 9 -7.57 7.14 -6.64
C LEU A 9 -7.77 7.88 -7.98
N LEU A 10 -8.95 7.77 -8.61
CA LEU A 10 -9.21 8.40 -9.90
C LEU A 10 -9.87 9.79 -9.71
N ASN A 11 -9.14 10.85 -10.07
CA ASN A 11 -9.61 12.23 -10.25
C ASN A 11 -10.15 12.98 -9.00
N ILE A 12 -9.53 12.83 -7.83
CA ILE A 12 -9.94 13.58 -6.63
C ILE A 12 -8.80 14.48 -6.11
N ASN A 13 -9.07 15.78 -5.92
CA ASN A 13 -8.11 16.77 -5.40
C ASN A 13 -8.08 16.85 -3.87
N SER A 14 -8.98 16.14 -3.19
CA SER A 14 -9.06 16.08 -1.71
C SER A 14 -9.80 14.82 -1.27
N PHE A 15 -9.26 14.09 -0.30
CA PHE A 15 -9.91 12.92 0.28
C PHE A 15 -10.57 13.29 1.60
N ALA A 16 -11.85 12.92 1.75
CA ALA A 16 -12.44 12.78 3.07
C ALA A 16 -12.37 11.31 3.46
N ILE A 17 -11.45 10.95 4.36
CA ILE A 17 -11.42 9.61 4.95
C ILE A 17 -12.63 9.52 5.87
N LYS A 18 -13.70 8.90 5.36
CA LYS A 18 -14.90 8.62 6.12
C LYS A 18 -14.93 7.13 6.39
N ASN A 19 -14.79 6.75 7.65
CA ASN A 19 -15.16 5.40 8.08
C ASN A 19 -16.69 5.34 8.10
N TYR A 20 -17.29 5.04 6.95
CA TYR A 20 -18.66 4.59 6.94
C TYR A 20 -18.62 3.14 7.43
N LEU A 21 -19.22 2.87 8.57
CA LEU A 21 -19.59 1.50 8.92
C LEU A 21 -20.66 1.10 7.90
N GLU A 22 -20.27 0.34 6.88
CA GLU A 22 -21.20 -0.22 5.91
C GLU A 22 -21.82 -1.48 6.52
N PHE A 23 -23.11 -1.42 6.78
CA PHE A 23 -23.90 -2.57 7.24
C PHE A 23 -24.48 -3.29 6.04
N LYS A 24 -24.39 -4.62 6.04
CA LYS A 24 -24.92 -5.47 4.97
C LYS A 24 -26.45 -5.53 5.00
N TYR A 25 -27.02 -5.38 6.19
CA TYR A 25 -28.47 -5.47 6.42
C TYR A 25 -29.05 -4.13 6.86
N VAL A 26 -30.37 -3.99 6.69
CA VAL A 26 -31.07 -2.80 7.17
C VAL A 26 -31.02 -2.80 8.69
N MET A 27 -30.57 -1.68 9.26
CA MET A 27 -30.43 -1.52 10.70
C MET A 27 -31.70 -0.90 11.29
N ILE A 28 -32.21 -1.52 12.35
CA ILE A 28 -33.37 -1.08 13.13
C ILE A 28 -32.85 -0.45 14.41
N HIS A 29 -33.25 0.80 14.68
CA HIS A 29 -32.99 1.42 15.98
C HIS A 29 -33.84 0.73 17.04
N SER A 30 -33.20 0.29 18.12
CA SER A 30 -33.89 -0.30 19.25
C SER A 30 -34.70 0.75 20.00
N ASN A 31 -35.93 0.39 20.34
CA ASN A 31 -36.78 1.20 21.22
C ASN A 31 -36.47 0.97 22.71
N ASP A 32 -35.41 0.21 23.01
CA ASP A 32 -35.06 -0.12 24.38
C ASP A 32 -34.62 1.12 25.16
N SER A 33 -35.05 1.18 26.42
CA SER A 33 -34.93 2.36 27.30
C SER A 33 -33.56 2.52 27.94
N SER A 34 -32.52 1.93 27.35
CA SER A 34 -31.15 1.99 27.87
C SER A 34 -30.78 3.44 28.16
N GLN A 35 -30.40 3.69 29.42
CA GLN A 35 -30.04 5.03 29.89
C GLN A 35 -28.67 5.47 29.38
N ASN A 36 -27.83 4.52 28.95
CA ASN A 36 -26.41 4.76 28.70
C ASN A 36 -26.03 4.67 27.23
N GLU A 37 -26.80 3.94 26.42
CA GLU A 37 -26.44 3.61 25.04
C GLU A 37 -27.65 3.67 24.13
N ASP A 38 -27.41 4.07 22.89
CA ASP A 38 -28.35 3.79 21.79
C ASP A 38 -27.85 2.58 21.01
N TYR A 39 -28.78 1.77 20.52
CA TYR A 39 -28.50 0.45 19.97
C TYR A 39 -29.26 0.24 18.66
N TRP A 40 -28.56 -0.26 17.64
CA TRP A 40 -29.17 -0.66 16.38
C TRP A 40 -28.79 -2.10 16.07
N TYR A 41 -29.71 -2.82 15.46
CA TYR A 41 -29.52 -4.21 15.07
C TYR A 41 -30.03 -4.49 13.67
N ALA A 42 -29.39 -5.44 13.00
CA ALA A 42 -29.81 -5.89 11.70
C ALA A 42 -31.22 -6.49 11.76
N ASN A 43 -32.05 -6.18 10.78
CA ASN A 43 -33.36 -6.80 10.60
C ASN A 43 -33.30 -8.29 10.21
N LYS A 44 -32.10 -8.87 10.13
CA LYS A 44 -31.84 -10.26 9.79
C LYS A 44 -31.07 -10.94 10.92
N GLU A 45 -31.49 -12.15 11.24
CA GLU A 45 -30.78 -13.03 12.17
C GLU A 45 -29.83 -14.00 11.44
N CYS A 46 -28.71 -14.27 12.10
CA CYS A 46 -27.67 -15.20 11.69
C CYS A 46 -27.47 -16.24 12.80
N GLU A 47 -27.32 -17.49 12.40
CA GLU A 47 -27.06 -18.60 13.30
C GLU A 47 -25.55 -18.81 13.45
N ILE A 48 -25.08 -19.02 14.68
CA ILE A 48 -23.68 -19.37 14.97
C ILE A 48 -23.54 -20.89 15.10
N GLU A 49 -22.30 -21.39 15.19
CA GLU A 49 -22.01 -22.83 15.24
C GLU A 49 -22.70 -23.59 16.39
N SER A 50 -23.06 -22.92 17.48
CA SER A 50 -23.85 -23.52 18.59
C SER A 50 -25.34 -23.72 18.28
N GLY A 51 -25.84 -23.18 17.16
CA GLY A 51 -27.27 -23.15 16.82
C GLY A 51 -28.02 -21.93 17.36
N ASP A 52 -27.35 -21.08 18.15
CA ASP A 52 -27.95 -19.84 18.65
C ASP A 52 -28.10 -18.82 17.53
N LYS A 53 -29.20 -18.06 17.57
CA LYS A 53 -29.50 -17.01 16.59
C LYS A 53 -29.33 -15.63 17.20
N TYR A 54 -28.65 -14.75 16.48
CA TYR A 54 -28.43 -13.35 16.85
C TYR A 54 -28.72 -12.46 15.64
N PRO A 55 -29.04 -11.18 15.82
CA PRO A 55 -28.94 -10.22 14.72
C PRO A 55 -27.57 -10.35 14.05
N CYS A 56 -27.54 -10.39 12.72
CA CYS A 56 -26.30 -10.58 11.98
C CYS A 56 -25.28 -9.47 12.28
N GLU A 57 -25.77 -8.26 12.56
CA GLU A 57 -24.97 -7.08 12.88
C GLU A 57 -25.68 -6.26 13.97
N GLU A 58 -24.89 -5.68 14.87
CA GLU A 58 -25.32 -4.90 16.02
C GLU A 58 -24.33 -3.77 16.26
N ILE A 59 -24.78 -2.54 16.41
CA ILE A 59 -23.91 -1.39 16.68
C ILE A 59 -24.46 -0.60 17.87
N TYR A 60 -23.57 -0.25 18.78
CA TYR A 60 -23.88 0.46 20.01
C TYR A 60 -23.20 1.81 19.98
N PHE A 61 -23.93 2.86 20.35
CA PHE A 61 -23.46 4.23 20.40
C PHE A 61 -23.65 4.79 21.81
N LYS A 62 -22.84 5.80 22.16
CA LYS A 62 -23.07 6.58 23.38
C LYS A 62 -24.41 7.31 23.24
N LYS A 63 -25.23 7.29 24.31
CA LYS A 63 -26.60 7.84 24.32
C LYS A 63 -26.69 9.23 23.68
N ASN A 64 -27.64 9.40 22.78
CA ASN A 64 -27.95 10.61 22.02
C ASN A 64 -26.74 11.18 21.27
N THR A 65 -25.81 10.33 20.82
CA THR A 65 -24.65 10.73 20.02
C THR A 65 -24.38 9.74 18.90
N GLU A 66 -23.65 10.17 17.88
CA GLU A 66 -23.17 9.31 16.79
C GLU A 66 -21.83 8.64 17.11
N ILE A 67 -21.39 8.63 18.39
CA ILE A 67 -20.08 8.10 18.79
C ILE A 67 -20.20 6.58 19.01
N PRO A 68 -19.57 5.74 18.17
CA PRO A 68 -19.69 4.30 18.27
C PRO A 68 -18.88 3.78 19.47
N LEU A 69 -19.44 2.81 20.19
CA LEU A 69 -18.80 2.17 21.35
C LEU A 69 -18.33 0.76 21.00
N ARG A 70 -19.19 -0.02 20.35
CA ARG A 70 -18.85 -1.39 19.93
C ARG A 70 -19.74 -1.86 18.78
N LEU A 71 -19.15 -2.67 17.90
CA LEU A 71 -19.81 -3.38 16.80
C LEU A 71 -19.76 -4.88 17.10
N THR A 72 -20.89 -5.55 17.07
CA THR A 72 -20.97 -7.01 17.17
C THR A 72 -21.55 -7.58 15.88
N GLN A 73 -20.89 -8.58 15.31
CA GLN A 73 -21.30 -9.19 14.06
C GLN A 73 -21.10 -10.71 14.09
N VAL A 74 -21.96 -11.43 13.38
CA VAL A 74 -21.73 -12.84 13.07
C VAL A 74 -20.86 -12.91 11.83
N VAL A 75 -19.65 -13.46 11.98
CA VAL A 75 -18.65 -13.54 10.92
C VAL A 75 -18.16 -14.97 10.73
N ASN A 76 -17.64 -15.24 9.53
CA ASN A 76 -16.98 -16.50 9.23
C ASN A 76 -15.50 -16.36 9.58
N ARG A 77 -15.01 -17.11 10.57
CA ARG A 77 -13.57 -17.27 10.82
C ARG A 77 -13.15 -18.69 10.48
N GLY A 78 -12.56 -18.85 9.29
CA GLY A 78 -12.30 -20.17 8.73
C GLY A 78 -13.60 -20.90 8.43
N LEU A 79 -13.79 -22.09 8.99
CA LEU A 79 -15.01 -22.90 8.86
C LEU A 79 -16.07 -22.60 9.94
N LYS A 80 -15.80 -21.66 10.86
CA LYS A 80 -16.68 -21.41 12.00
C LYS A 80 -17.49 -20.13 11.81
N HIS A 81 -18.79 -20.21 12.10
CA HIS A 81 -19.68 -19.07 12.23
C HIS A 81 -19.70 -18.62 13.70
N ILE A 82 -19.07 -17.50 13.99
CA ILE A 82 -18.91 -17.00 15.36
C ILE A 82 -19.39 -15.56 15.49
N ARG A 83 -19.83 -15.20 16.69
CA ARG A 83 -20.11 -13.82 17.06
C ARG A 83 -18.81 -13.14 17.50
N THR A 84 -18.46 -12.03 16.87
CA THR A 84 -17.26 -11.24 17.19
C THR A 84 -17.68 -9.82 17.56
N THR A 85 -17.08 -9.29 18.64
CA THR A 85 -17.28 -7.91 19.07
C THR A 85 -16.00 -7.11 18.89
N THR A 86 -16.10 -5.97 18.21
CA THR A 86 -15.06 -4.97 18.04
C THR A 86 -15.40 -3.77 18.92
N ASN A 87 -14.60 -3.50 19.94
CA ASN A 87 -14.75 -2.30 20.78
C ASN A 87 -13.97 -1.14 20.15
N PHE A 88 -14.62 0.00 20.01
CA PHE A 88 -13.99 1.19 19.46
C PHE A 88 -13.27 1.97 20.56
N THR A 89 -12.03 2.34 20.29
CA THR A 89 -11.30 3.32 21.11
C THR A 89 -11.49 4.68 20.47
N ILE A 90 -12.15 5.59 21.18
CA ILE A 90 -12.37 6.94 20.69
C ILE A 90 -11.15 7.80 21.00
N ILE A 91 -10.40 8.10 19.95
CA ILE A 91 -9.13 8.83 20.01
C ILE A 91 -9.36 10.35 20.07
N SER A 92 -10.38 10.85 19.38
CA SER A 92 -10.89 12.23 19.46
C SER A 92 -12.33 12.32 18.92
N ILE A 93 -13.07 13.36 19.30
CA ILE A 93 -14.41 13.71 18.78
C ILE A 93 -14.35 15.16 18.28
N GLY A 94 -14.77 15.40 17.03
CA GLY A 94 -14.66 16.72 16.40
C GLY A 94 -13.28 16.96 15.79
N LYS A 95 -12.53 17.96 16.28
CA LYS A 95 -11.16 18.22 15.82
C LYS A 95 -10.24 17.12 16.39
N PRO A 96 -9.43 16.43 15.57
CA PRO A 96 -8.47 15.48 16.12
C PRO A 96 -7.45 16.21 17.00
N ASP A 97 -7.12 15.62 18.13
CA ASP A 97 -6.19 16.20 19.11
C ASP A 97 -4.81 16.41 18.48
N GLU A 98 -4.23 17.60 18.66
CA GLU A 98 -2.96 17.99 18.02
C GLU A 98 -1.81 17.07 18.43
N LYS A 99 -1.87 16.46 19.63
CA LYS A 99 -0.84 15.55 20.12
C LYS A 99 -0.55 14.35 19.19
N TYR A 100 -1.54 13.93 18.39
CA TYR A 100 -1.36 12.83 17.43
C TYR A 100 -0.62 13.28 16.17
N PHE A 101 -0.66 14.57 15.85
CA PHE A 101 0.12 15.17 14.77
C PHE A 101 1.49 15.65 15.26
N ASP A 102 1.61 16.00 16.54
CA ASP A 102 2.89 16.39 17.15
C ASP A 102 3.93 15.26 17.13
N SER A 103 3.49 14.00 17.14
CA SER A 103 4.37 12.84 16.97
C SER A 103 4.81 12.59 15.53
N ILE A 104 4.19 13.24 14.54
CA ILE A 104 4.60 13.11 13.14
C ILE A 104 5.91 13.90 12.98
N PRO A 105 7.01 13.27 12.56
CA PRO A 105 8.27 13.96 12.36
C PRO A 105 8.05 15.17 11.43
N LYS A 106 8.50 16.38 11.78
CA LYS A 106 8.27 17.57 10.93
C LYS A 106 8.93 17.46 9.55
N ASN A 107 9.92 16.61 9.43
CA ASN A 107 10.58 16.23 8.19
C ASN A 107 9.85 15.08 7.46
N TRP A 108 8.68 14.62 7.91
CA TRP A 108 7.93 13.55 7.24
C TRP A 108 7.76 13.74 5.73
N PRO A 109 7.59 14.97 5.15
CA PRO A 109 7.50 15.11 3.71
C PRO A 109 8.81 14.80 2.98
N THR A 110 9.95 14.85 3.69
CA THR A 110 11.29 14.61 3.13
C THR A 110 11.90 13.27 3.55
N VAL A 111 11.33 12.58 4.54
CA VAL A 111 11.80 11.25 5.00
C VAL A 111 10.74 10.16 4.89
N CYS A 112 9.59 10.45 4.26
CA CYS A 112 8.62 9.40 3.96
C CYS A 112 9.18 8.49 2.87
N GLU A 113 9.81 7.39 3.30
CA GLU A 113 10.02 6.23 2.43
C GLU A 113 8.65 5.60 2.16
N ASP A 114 8.06 5.95 1.02
CA ASP A 114 6.92 5.20 0.50
C ASP A 114 7.43 3.90 -0.13
N LEU A 115 6.96 2.76 0.40
CA LEU A 115 7.34 1.43 -0.09
C LEU A 115 6.94 1.21 -1.56
N ASP A 116 5.99 1.99 -2.07
CA ASP A 116 5.53 1.93 -3.44
C ASP A 116 6.44 2.72 -4.40
N LEU A 117 7.35 3.55 -3.90
CA LEU A 117 8.40 4.17 -4.72
C LEU A 117 9.50 3.14 -4.98
N GLY A 118 9.41 2.48 -6.13
CA GLY A 118 10.34 1.44 -6.51
C GLY A 118 10.37 1.15 -8.00
N LEU A 119 11.29 0.27 -8.40
CA LEU A 119 11.33 -0.30 -9.74
C LEU A 119 10.59 -1.63 -9.77
N SER A 120 9.83 -1.82 -10.85
CA SER A 120 9.28 -3.09 -11.26
C SER A 120 10.10 -3.66 -12.41
N TYR A 121 10.44 -4.94 -12.31
CA TYR A 121 11.20 -5.67 -13.32
C TYR A 121 10.39 -6.83 -13.90
N TYR A 122 10.52 -7.05 -15.21
CA TYR A 122 10.01 -8.25 -15.86
C TYR A 122 10.92 -8.69 -17.01
N PRO A 123 11.46 -9.94 -17.00
CA PRO A 123 11.35 -10.92 -15.92
C PRO A 123 12.16 -10.48 -14.68
N GLN A 124 11.74 -10.93 -13.49
CA GLN A 124 12.45 -10.64 -12.23
C GLN A 124 13.75 -11.44 -12.07
N PHE A 125 13.82 -12.62 -12.70
CA PHE A 125 14.96 -13.51 -12.66
C PHE A 125 15.27 -13.97 -14.07
N THR A 126 16.56 -14.03 -14.41
CA THR A 126 17.01 -14.54 -15.69
C THR A 126 18.44 -15.04 -15.60
N GLN A 127 18.77 -15.97 -16.50
CA GLN A 127 20.10 -16.52 -16.69
C GLN A 127 20.62 -16.02 -18.03
N ILE A 128 21.85 -15.49 -18.04
CA ILE A 128 22.48 -14.95 -19.26
C ILE A 128 23.80 -15.68 -19.47
N GLY A 129 23.91 -16.43 -20.57
CA GLY A 129 25.17 -17.03 -20.99
C GLY A 129 26.18 -15.97 -21.45
N VAL A 130 27.47 -16.30 -21.47
CA VAL A 130 28.51 -15.40 -21.98
C VAL A 130 28.23 -15.08 -23.47
N ASN A 131 28.34 -13.81 -23.84
CA ASN A 131 27.99 -13.23 -25.15
C ASN A 131 26.51 -13.29 -25.51
N GLN A 132 25.62 -13.54 -24.55
CA GLN A 132 24.18 -13.46 -24.75
C GLN A 132 23.61 -12.15 -24.18
N SER A 133 22.45 -11.78 -24.70
CA SER A 133 21.66 -10.65 -24.20
C SER A 133 20.31 -11.12 -23.69
N VAL A 134 19.78 -10.41 -22.69
CA VAL A 134 18.38 -10.49 -22.27
C VAL A 134 17.79 -9.08 -22.25
N GLU A 135 16.48 -9.01 -22.45
CA GLU A 135 15.70 -7.79 -22.30
C GLU A 135 14.91 -7.85 -21.00
N ILE A 136 15.07 -6.82 -20.16
CA ILE A 136 14.33 -6.64 -18.92
C ILE A 136 13.48 -5.39 -19.07
N HIS A 137 12.18 -5.55 -18.87
CA HIS A 137 11.24 -4.43 -18.84
C HIS A 137 11.31 -3.77 -17.47
N ILE A 138 11.39 -2.45 -17.48
CA ILE A 138 11.56 -1.60 -16.32
C ILE A 138 10.46 -0.54 -16.32
N SER A 139 9.81 -0.37 -15.18
CA SER A 139 8.88 0.72 -14.92
C SER A 139 8.94 1.11 -13.44
N LEU A 140 8.36 2.25 -13.08
CA LEU A 140 8.15 2.62 -11.69
C LEU A 140 6.82 2.06 -11.19
N SER A 141 6.78 1.67 -9.92
CA SER A 141 5.55 1.22 -9.25
C SER A 141 4.62 2.37 -8.88
N ALA A 142 5.16 3.56 -8.64
CA ALA A 142 4.46 4.79 -8.28
C ALA A 142 5.01 6.00 -9.06
N PRO A 143 4.21 7.06 -9.27
CA PRO A 143 4.70 8.27 -9.91
C PRO A 143 5.74 8.97 -9.02
N PRO A 144 6.77 9.62 -9.60
CA PRO A 144 7.72 10.40 -8.81
C PRO A 144 7.05 11.57 -8.09
N HIS A 145 7.56 11.90 -6.92
CA HIS A 145 7.15 13.10 -6.20
C HIS A 145 7.59 14.35 -6.94
N ARG A 146 6.70 15.34 -6.99
CA ARG A 146 7.04 16.67 -7.51
C ARG A 146 7.75 17.46 -6.41
N ILE A 147 9.04 17.70 -6.60
CA ILE A 147 9.88 18.52 -5.72
C ILE A 147 10.25 19.79 -6.49
N ASP A 148 9.92 20.96 -5.95
CA ASP A 148 10.18 22.27 -6.58
C ASP A 148 9.69 22.38 -8.04
N GLY A 149 8.55 21.73 -8.33
CA GLY A 149 7.97 21.73 -9.69
C GLY A 149 8.55 20.68 -10.64
N ASN A 150 9.60 19.97 -10.25
CA ASN A 150 10.21 18.90 -11.03
C ASN A 150 9.78 17.52 -10.48
N ASP A 151 9.19 16.71 -11.35
CA ASP A 151 8.73 15.35 -11.09
C ASP A 151 9.54 14.30 -11.87
N THR A 152 10.74 14.66 -12.31
CA THR A 152 11.60 13.78 -13.10
C THR A 152 12.49 12.93 -12.20
N VAL A 153 12.54 11.64 -12.47
CA VAL A 153 13.55 10.73 -11.92
C VAL A 153 14.38 10.13 -13.05
N ARG A 154 15.70 10.12 -12.85
CA ARG A 154 16.65 9.41 -13.71
C ARG A 154 17.11 8.14 -13.02
N VAL A 155 17.09 7.04 -13.76
CA VAL A 155 17.49 5.71 -13.28
C VAL A 155 18.67 5.24 -14.11
N GLN A 156 19.78 4.98 -13.44
CA GLN A 156 21.00 4.37 -14.01
C GLN A 156 21.28 3.07 -13.28
N TRP A 157 22.30 2.32 -13.70
CA TRP A 157 22.72 1.09 -13.02
C TRP A 157 24.22 1.04 -12.84
N ASN A 158 24.62 0.41 -11.74
CA ASN A 158 26.01 0.07 -11.46
C ASN A 158 26.15 -1.43 -11.21
N THR A 159 27.30 -1.98 -11.58
CA THR A 159 27.69 -3.36 -11.32
C THR A 159 28.70 -3.38 -10.18
N THR A 160 28.41 -4.10 -9.10
CA THR A 160 29.24 -4.02 -7.87
C THR A 160 30.36 -5.06 -7.83
N GLU A 161 30.14 -6.24 -8.39
CA GLU A 161 31.08 -7.37 -8.29
C GLU A 161 31.99 -7.50 -9.53
N CYS A 162 31.52 -7.05 -10.70
CA CYS A 162 32.31 -7.02 -11.91
C CYS A 162 31.88 -5.88 -12.84
N ILE A 163 32.71 -4.84 -12.88
CA ILE A 163 32.41 -3.58 -13.58
C ILE A 163 32.27 -3.78 -15.09
N ASP A 164 33.02 -4.71 -15.67
CA ASP A 164 33.11 -4.93 -17.13
C ASP A 164 32.55 -6.29 -17.59
N CYS A 165 31.82 -7.00 -16.73
CA CYS A 165 31.16 -8.26 -17.09
C CYS A 165 29.86 -8.06 -17.86
N PHE A 166 29.24 -6.88 -17.77
CA PHE A 166 27.96 -6.60 -18.40
C PHE A 166 27.97 -5.28 -19.14
N THR A 167 27.34 -5.28 -20.32
CA THR A 167 27.01 -4.07 -21.06
C THR A 167 25.51 -3.83 -20.94
N LEU A 168 25.15 -2.64 -20.44
CA LEU A 168 23.78 -2.20 -20.23
C LEU A 168 23.39 -1.18 -21.30
N SER A 169 22.23 -1.36 -21.92
CA SER A 169 21.70 -0.43 -22.93
C SER A 169 20.17 -0.31 -22.83
N PRO A 170 19.61 0.91 -22.71
CA PRO A 170 20.31 2.19 -22.55
C PRO A 170 21.01 2.31 -21.19
N LYS A 171 21.89 3.31 -21.04
CA LYS A 171 22.63 3.56 -19.77
C LYS A 171 21.80 4.28 -18.71
N GLU A 172 20.73 4.94 -19.14
CA GLU A 172 19.85 5.75 -18.29
C GLU A 172 18.43 5.66 -18.84
N PHE A 173 17.45 5.69 -17.94
CA PHE A 173 16.05 5.98 -18.27
C PHE A 173 15.57 7.21 -17.51
N THR A 174 14.59 7.88 -18.10
CA THR A 174 13.92 9.02 -17.49
C THR A 174 12.44 8.70 -17.33
N PHE A 175 11.93 8.91 -16.11
CA PHE A 175 10.52 8.78 -15.78
C PHE A 175 9.99 10.08 -15.17
N ASN A 176 8.69 10.31 -15.31
CA ASN A 176 7.94 11.41 -14.71
C ASN A 176 6.48 10.98 -14.45
N THR A 177 5.63 11.88 -13.97
CA THR A 177 4.23 11.57 -13.66
C THR A 177 3.41 11.04 -14.84
N LYS A 178 3.85 11.26 -16.09
CA LYS A 178 3.12 10.84 -17.29
C LYS A 178 3.52 9.45 -17.77
N ASN A 179 4.80 9.08 -17.64
CA ASN A 179 5.34 7.84 -18.22
C ASN A 179 5.85 6.83 -17.19
N PHE A 180 5.62 7.05 -15.88
CA PHE A 180 6.17 6.19 -14.83
C PHE A 180 5.81 4.70 -14.97
N GLN A 181 4.62 4.38 -15.49
CA GLN A 181 4.16 2.99 -15.72
C GLN A 181 4.52 2.45 -17.11
N GLU A 182 5.04 3.30 -18.00
CA GLU A 182 5.44 2.84 -19.33
C GLU A 182 6.64 1.91 -19.18
N LYS A 183 6.51 0.70 -19.75
CA LYS A 183 7.57 -0.30 -19.72
C LYS A 183 8.67 0.12 -20.69
N GLN A 184 9.83 0.44 -20.14
CA GLN A 184 11.05 0.73 -20.90
C GLN A 184 11.96 -0.50 -20.89
N ILE A 185 12.72 -0.73 -21.96
CA ILE A 185 13.50 -1.97 -22.14
C ILE A 185 14.97 -1.71 -21.81
N LEU A 186 15.49 -2.43 -20.82
CA LEU A 186 16.92 -2.55 -20.54
C LEU A 186 17.45 -3.83 -21.15
N ARG A 187 18.34 -3.70 -22.11
CA ARG A 187 19.11 -4.82 -22.66
C ARG A 187 20.39 -5.01 -21.84
N ILE A 188 20.55 -6.20 -21.30
CA ILE A 188 21.71 -6.61 -20.53
C ILE A 188 22.48 -7.65 -21.34
N THR A 189 23.73 -7.38 -21.67
CA THR A 189 24.61 -8.31 -22.39
C THR A 189 25.73 -8.76 -21.47
N ARG A 190 25.90 -10.08 -21.28
CA ARG A 190 27.04 -10.62 -20.53
C ARG A 190 28.25 -10.73 -21.45
N VAL A 191 29.35 -10.09 -21.08
CA VAL A 191 30.60 -10.05 -21.85
C VAL A 191 31.67 -10.96 -21.26
N LYS A 192 31.65 -11.19 -19.94
CA LYS A 192 32.61 -12.04 -19.24
C LYS A 192 31.92 -12.99 -18.27
N ASP A 193 32.63 -14.05 -17.94
CA ASP A 193 32.20 -14.98 -16.90
C ASP A 193 32.47 -14.41 -15.49
N THR A 194 31.59 -14.67 -14.54
CA THR A 194 31.65 -14.16 -13.16
C THR A 194 30.83 -15.06 -12.25
N SER A 195 31.15 -15.13 -10.96
CA SER A 195 30.51 -16.04 -9.98
C SER A 195 29.21 -15.51 -9.39
N GLN A 196 28.96 -14.20 -9.46
CA GLN A 196 27.69 -13.53 -9.14
C GLN A 196 27.82 -12.08 -9.62
N THR A 197 26.73 -11.50 -10.15
CA THR A 197 26.70 -10.04 -10.35
C THR A 197 25.34 -9.49 -9.98
N LYS A 198 25.36 -8.63 -8.97
CA LYS A 198 24.26 -7.74 -8.63
C LYS A 198 24.35 -6.48 -9.49
N ILE A 199 23.26 -6.14 -10.18
CA ILE A 199 23.13 -4.86 -10.90
C ILE A 199 22.23 -3.97 -10.04
N VAL A 200 22.79 -2.91 -9.48
CA VAL A 200 22.12 -2.03 -8.52
C VAL A 200 21.70 -0.74 -9.22
N PRO A 201 20.42 -0.32 -9.14
CA PRO A 201 19.99 0.94 -9.72
C PRO A 201 20.60 2.13 -8.97
N ILE A 202 20.65 3.27 -9.63
CA ILE A 202 20.97 4.57 -9.05
C ILE A 202 19.81 5.50 -9.37
N PHE A 203 19.15 6.01 -8.34
CA PHE A 203 18.03 6.93 -8.47
C PHE A 203 18.50 8.37 -8.31
N ASN A 204 18.03 9.25 -9.18
CA ASN A 204 18.30 10.69 -9.09
C ASN A 204 17.00 11.48 -9.28
N GLY A 205 16.54 12.11 -8.20
CA GLY A 205 15.38 13.00 -8.20
C GLY A 205 14.04 12.30 -7.97
N GLY A 206 12.97 13.09 -7.97
CA GLY A 206 11.60 12.60 -7.85
C GLY A 206 11.26 11.96 -6.50
N GLY A 207 12.08 12.17 -5.46
CA GLY A 207 11.94 11.50 -4.17
C GLY A 207 12.37 10.03 -4.19
N PHE A 208 12.90 9.53 -5.31
CA PHE A 208 13.47 8.18 -5.40
C PHE A 208 14.92 8.11 -4.91
N ASP A 209 15.59 9.26 -4.82
CA ASP A 209 16.96 9.43 -4.34
C ASP A 209 17.13 9.12 -2.85
N ILE A 210 16.05 9.17 -2.05
CA ILE A 210 16.06 8.80 -0.62
C ILE A 210 15.86 7.29 -0.39
N ILE A 211 15.61 6.51 -1.45
CA ILE A 211 15.24 5.10 -1.36
C ILE A 211 16.47 4.23 -1.49
N SER A 212 16.59 3.25 -0.60
CA SER A 212 17.68 2.27 -0.64
C SER A 212 17.70 1.49 -1.97
N PRO A 213 18.67 1.75 -2.88
CA PRO A 213 18.68 1.13 -4.21
C PRO A 213 18.92 -0.38 -4.18
N GLU A 214 19.55 -0.87 -3.11
CA GLU A 214 19.80 -2.28 -2.83
C GLU A 214 18.51 -3.12 -2.78
N ARG A 215 17.35 -2.52 -2.50
CA ARG A 215 16.04 -3.21 -2.51
C ARG A 215 15.55 -3.54 -3.92
N PHE A 216 16.13 -2.88 -4.93
CA PHE A 216 15.69 -2.96 -6.33
C PHE A 216 16.81 -3.45 -7.24
N SER A 217 17.73 -4.27 -6.75
CA SER A 217 18.76 -4.84 -7.59
C SER A 217 18.25 -5.96 -8.49
N ILE A 218 18.82 -6.05 -9.68
CA ILE A 218 18.62 -7.19 -10.58
C ILE A 218 19.63 -8.26 -10.18
N HIS A 219 19.12 -9.45 -9.86
CA HIS A 219 19.92 -10.63 -9.59
C HIS A 219 19.95 -11.52 -10.83
N LEU A 220 21.13 -11.67 -11.41
CA LEU A 220 21.35 -12.58 -12.53
C LEU A 220 21.80 -13.94 -11.99
N LEU A 221 21.12 -14.99 -12.44
CA LEU A 221 21.47 -16.38 -12.13
C LEU A 221 22.50 -16.90 -13.14
N HIS A 222 23.34 -17.86 -12.73
CA HIS A 222 24.34 -18.49 -13.58
C HIS A 222 23.84 -19.70 -14.33
#